data_AF-A0A392UQP5-F1
#
_entry.id   AF-A0A392UQP5-F1
#
_cell.length_a   1.000
_cell.length_b   1.000
_cell.length_c   1.000
_cell.angle_alpha   90.00
_cell.angle_beta   90.00
_cell.angle_gamma   90.00
#
_symmetry.space_group_name_H-M   'P 1'
#
loop_
_entity.id
_entity.type
_entity.pdbx_description
1 polymer ?
#
loop_
_entity_poly.entity_id
_entity_poly.type
_entity_poly.pdbx_seq_one_letter_code
_entity_poly.pdbx_strand_id
1 'polypeptide(L)' 'MSVEDLAGFESVKAFVKNFRPARWETKAGVPVLDENEEEKFEWRFINTKELLDYKNAAE' A
#
# COMPACT_ATOMS: atom_id res chain seq x y z
N MET A 1 -25.45 -4.49 -7.76
CA MET A 1 -24.11 -4.52 -8.39
C MET A 1 -24.28 -5.14 -9.75
N SER A 2 -23.83 -4.44 -10.80
CA SER A 2 -23.76 -5.00 -12.15
C SER A 2 -22.64 -6.05 -12.24
N VAL A 3 -22.64 -6.84 -13.31
CA VAL A 3 -21.54 -7.78 -13.60
C VAL A 3 -20.23 -7.01 -13.82
N GLU A 4 -20.31 -5.81 -14.39
CA GLU A 4 -19.19 -4.90 -14.61
C GLU A 4 -18.60 -4.38 -13.29
N ASP A 5 -19.45 -4.02 -12.32
CA ASP A 5 -19.00 -3.62 -10.98
C ASP A 5 -18.25 -4.75 -10.26
N LEU A 6 -18.72 -6.00 -10.42
CA LEU A 6 -18.07 -7.16 -9.80
C LEU A 6 -16.71 -7.46 -10.42
N ALA A 7 -16.61 -7.36 -11.76
CA ALA A 7 -15.34 -7.51 -12.47
C ALA A 7 -14.34 -6.41 -12.08
N GLY A 8 -14.82 -5.16 -11.98
CA GLY A 8 -14.03 -4.04 -11.47
C GLY A 8 -13.53 -4.29 -10.05
N PHE A 9 -14.40 -4.73 -9.15
CA PHE A 9 -14.02 -5.06 -7.77
C PHE A 9 -12.95 -6.16 -7.67
N GLU A 10 -13.13 -7.28 -8.39
CA GLU A 10 -12.14 -8.36 -8.36
C GLU A 10 -10.78 -7.94 -8.94
N SER A 11 -10.77 -7.04 -9.95
CA SER A 11 -9.52 -6.47 -10.48
C SER A 11 -8.77 -5.63 -9.43
N VAL A 12 -9.48 -4.77 -8.70
CA VAL A 12 -8.90 -3.92 -7.64
C VAL A 12 -8.41 -4.77 -6.48
N LYS A 13 -9.18 -5.78 -6.10
CA LYS A 13 -8.81 -6.74 -5.06
C LYS A 13 -7.55 -7.51 -5.42
N ALA A 14 -7.44 -8.00 -6.66
CA ALA A 14 -6.23 -8.66 -7.15
C ALA A 14 -5.02 -7.70 -7.15
N PHE A 15 -5.21 -6.45 -7.58
CA PHE A 15 -4.17 -5.43 -7.54
C PHE A 15 -3.67 -5.16 -6.10
N VAL A 16 -4.59 -4.95 -5.15
CA VAL A 16 -4.25 -4.72 -3.73
C VAL A 16 -3.53 -5.92 -3.11
N LYS A 17 -3.90 -7.14 -3.48
CA LYS A 17 -3.28 -8.37 -2.96
C LYS A 17 -1.80 -8.52 -3.37
N ASN A 18 -1.36 -7.84 -4.42
CA ASN A 18 0.03 -7.84 -4.87
C ASN A 18 0.90 -6.80 -4.14
N PHE A 19 0.33 -5.92 -3.32
CA PHE A 19 1.16 -5.03 -2.52
C PHE A 19 2.02 -5.83 -1.54
N ARG A 20 3.26 -5.37 -1.36
CA ARG A 20 4.16 -5.90 -0.35
C ARG A 20 4.12 -4.98 0.87
N PRO A 21 4.09 -5.52 2.10
CA PRO A 21 4.35 -4.73 3.30
C PRO A 21 5.64 -3.95 3.15
N ALA A 22 5.66 -2.71 3.65
CA ALA A 22 6.88 -1.93 3.64
C ALA A 22 7.67 -2.18 4.92
N ARG A 23 9.00 -2.19 4.78
CA ARG A 23 9.90 -2.19 5.93
C ARG A 23 9.82 -0.84 6.66
N TRP A 24 9.76 -0.89 7.98
CA TRP A 24 9.91 0.29 8.81
C TRP A 24 11.36 0.71 8.86
N GLU A 25 11.63 1.97 8.56
CA GLU A 25 12.98 2.53 8.54
C GLU A 25 12.99 3.85 9.30
N THR A 26 14.09 4.12 10.00
CA THR A 26 14.36 5.44 10.58
C THR A 26 14.58 6.46 9.46
N LYS A 27 14.60 7.76 9.80
CA LYS A 27 14.94 8.81 8.83
C LYS A 27 16.33 8.63 8.18
N ALA A 28 17.21 7.84 8.80
CA ALA A 28 18.54 7.51 8.28
C ALA A 28 18.56 6.24 7.40
N GLY A 29 17.41 5.61 7.14
CA GLY A 29 17.31 4.37 6.36
C GLY A 29 17.66 3.10 7.14
N VAL A 30 17.78 3.18 8.46
CA VAL A 30 18.09 2.01 9.31
C VAL A 30 16.79 1.24 9.61
N PRO A 31 16.74 -0.09 9.43
CA PRO A 31 15.57 -0.91 9.77
C PRO A 31 15.18 -0.78 11.23
N VAL A 32 13.88 -0.68 11.50
CA VAL A 32 13.33 -0.75 12.86
C VAL A 32 13.08 -2.21 13.19
N LEU A 33 13.57 -2.66 14.35
CA LEU A 33 13.36 -4.02 14.85
C LEU A 33 12.11 -4.10 15.74
N ASP A 34 11.49 -5.27 15.79
CA ASP A 34 10.38 -5.58 16.69
C ASP A 34 10.85 -6.18 18.02
N GLU A 35 9.90 -6.67 18.83
CA GLU A 35 10.17 -7.26 20.15
C GLU A 35 10.98 -8.57 20.09
N ASN A 36 11.06 -9.20 18.91
CA ASN A 36 11.82 -10.43 18.66
C ASN A 36 13.16 -10.15 17.96
N GLU A 37 13.57 -8.88 17.87
CA GLU A 37 14.77 -8.42 17.14
C GLU A 37 14.70 -8.67 15.61
N GLU A 38 13.50 -8.84 15.05
CA GLU A 38 13.28 -9.01 13.62
C GLU A 38 12.91 -7.69 12.93
N GLU A 39 13.21 -7.56 11.63
CA GLU A 39 12.83 -6.35 10.87
C GLU A 39 11.31 -6.17 10.86
N LYS A 40 10.85 -4.99 11.26
CA LYS A 40 9.42 -4.68 11.29
C LYS A 40 8.89 -4.35 9.90
N PHE A 41 7.89 -5.09 9.47
CA PHE A 41 7.13 -4.83 8.23
C PHE A 41 5.68 -4.50 8.54
N GLU A 42 5.10 -3.54 7.82
CA GLU A 42 3.68 -3.20 7.96
C GLU A 42 3.04 -2.90 6.60
N TRP A 43 1.75 -3.24 6.50
CA TRP A 43 0.94 -2.85 5.37
C TRP A 43 0.78 -1.33 5.38
N ARG A 44 1.36 -0.65 4.39
CA ARG A 44 1.10 0.78 4.21
C ARG A 44 -0.37 0.93 3.85
N PHE A 45 -1.13 1.62 4.70
CA PHE A 45 -2.41 2.18 4.28
C PHE A 45 -2.09 3.25 3.24
N ILE A 46 -2.30 2.90 1.98
CA ILE A 46 -2.17 3.84 0.89
C ILE A 46 -3.46 4.64 0.85
N ASN A 47 -3.38 5.94 1.16
CA ASN A 47 -4.48 6.86 0.95
C ASN A 47 -4.66 7.06 -0.56
N THR A 48 -5.57 6.28 -1.15
CA THR A 48 -5.86 6.32 -2.59
C THR A 48 -6.34 7.70 -3.05
N LYS A 49 -6.94 8.51 -2.16
CA LYS A 49 -7.33 9.88 -2.47
C LYS A 49 -6.10 10.78 -2.69
N GLU A 50 -5.16 10.78 -1.74
CA GLU A 50 -3.92 11.57 -1.87
C GLU A 50 -3.07 11.14 -3.06
N LEU A 51 -3.01 9.83 -3.37
CA LEU A 51 -2.32 9.35 -4.57
C LEU A 51 -2.94 9.88 -5.87
N LEU A 52 -4.28 9.90 -5.97
CA LEU A 52 -4.98 10.41 -7.13
C LEU A 52 -4.82 11.93 -7.26
N ASP A 53 -4.87 12.65 -6.13
CA ASP A 53 -4.62 14.10 -6.11
C ASP A 53 -3.19 14.43 -6.55
N TYR A 54 -2.19 13.64 -6.13
CA TYR A 54 -0.80 13.83 -6.56
C TYR A 54 -0.57 13.53 -8.05
N LYS A 55 -1.27 12.52 -8.60
CA LYS A 55 -1.23 12.21 -10.04
C LYS A 55 -1.83 13.36 -10.86
N ASN A 56 -2.97 13.89 -10.44
CA ASN A 56 -3.62 15.01 -11.12
C ASN A 56 -2.85 16.33 -10.99
N ALA A 57 -2.09 16.52 -9.91
CA ALA A 57 -1.24 17.70 -9.73
C ALA A 57 0.04 17.67 -10.59
N ALA A 58 0.39 16.50 -11.15
CA ALA A 58 1.54 16.31 -12.02
C ALA A 58 1.19 16.36 -13.52
N GLU A 59 -0.08 16.60 -13.88
CA GLU A 59 -0.55 16.88 -15.25
C GLU A 59 -0.72 18.39 -15.53
#